data_AF-A0A4Q4NAD2-F1
#
_entry.id   AF-A0A4Q4NAD2-F1
#
_cell.length_a   1.000
_cell.length_b   1.000
_cell.length_c   1.000
_cell.angle_alpha   90.00
_cell.angle_beta   90.00
_cell.angle_gamma   90.00
#
_symmetry.space_group_name_H-M   'P 1'
#
loop_
_entity.id
_entity.type
_entity.pdbx_description
1 polymer ?
#
loop_
_entity_poly.entity_id
_entity_poly.type
_entity_poly.pdbx_seq_one_letter_code
_entity_poly.pdbx_strand_id
1 'polypeptide(L)'
;MVVSTLTIPLTNGGTGGAIFVFLGTAVGMGFAIASMAEMASMAPTSGGQYHWVSEFAPREHQRFLSYVVGWLCVLGWQTGIASVAFLAGGQIQGLIILNNNNYVPERWHSTLLIVAVASFAILFNTLLARKLPLVEATVLVLHIFSFIAIFTIM
;
A
#
# COMPACT_ATOMS: atom_id res chain seq x y z
N MET A 1 -8.41 7.82 -1.50
CA MET A 1 -8.02 6.52 -0.89
C MET A 1 -8.54 6.34 0.53
N VAL A 2 -8.44 7.33 1.43
CA VAL A 2 -8.91 7.18 2.83
C VAL A 2 -10.40 6.82 2.92
N VAL A 3 -11.27 7.52 2.20
CA VAL A 3 -12.72 7.26 2.22
C VAL A 3 -13.06 5.86 1.70
N SER A 4 -12.48 5.44 0.58
CA SER A 4 -12.76 4.14 -0.07
C SER A 4 -12.27 2.95 0.75
N THR A 5 -11.18 3.11 1.50
CA THR A 5 -10.58 2.00 2.28
C THR A 5 -11.31 1.82 3.62
N LEU A 6 -11.89 2.87 4.18
CA LEU A 6 -12.68 2.82 5.40
C LEU A 6 -14.10 2.28 5.19
N THR A 7 -14.60 2.22 3.95
CA THR A 7 -15.93 1.70 3.65
C THR A 7 -16.06 0.20 3.98
N ILE A 8 -15.02 -0.59 3.70
CA ILE A 8 -15.03 -2.05 3.91
C ILE A 8 -15.18 -2.42 5.40
N PRO A 9 -14.34 -1.92 6.34
CA PRO A 9 -14.51 -2.23 7.76
C PRO A 9 -15.82 -1.67 8.32
N LEU A 10 -16.29 -0.53 7.81
CA LEU A 10 -17.54 0.08 8.28
C LEU A 10 -18.78 -0.70 7.86
N THR A 11 -18.78 -1.25 6.64
CA THR A 11 -19.90 -2.08 6.13
C THR A 11 -19.93 -3.47 6.74
N ASN A 12 -18.77 -4.08 6.99
CA ASN A 12 -18.69 -5.45 7.52
C ASN A 12 -18.73 -5.52 9.07
N GLY A 13 -18.12 -4.56 9.76
CA GLY A 13 -17.98 -4.57 11.22
C GLY A 13 -18.77 -3.48 11.96
N GLY A 14 -19.46 -2.60 11.22
CA GLY A 14 -20.09 -1.41 11.78
C GLY A 14 -19.09 -0.42 12.38
N THR A 15 -19.60 0.65 12.98
CA THR A 15 -18.76 1.68 13.60
C THR A 15 -17.90 1.13 14.75
N GLY A 16 -18.46 0.25 15.57
CA GLY A 16 -17.75 -0.38 16.68
C GLY A 16 -16.60 -1.28 16.20
N GLY A 17 -16.88 -2.19 15.26
CA GLY A 17 -15.86 -3.07 14.70
C GLY A 17 -14.74 -2.30 14.01
N ALA A 18 -15.07 -1.25 13.24
CA ALA A 18 -14.07 -0.41 12.60
C ALA A 18 -13.10 0.24 13.61
N ILE A 19 -13.61 0.77 14.73
CA ILE A 19 -12.78 1.43 15.75
C ILE A 19 -11.91 0.41 16.50
N PHE A 20 -12.50 -0.68 17.00
CA PHE A 20 -11.74 -1.66 17.80
C PHE A 20 -10.72 -2.43 16.97
N VAL A 21 -11.04 -2.78 15.71
CA VAL A 21 -10.09 -3.42 14.79
C VAL A 21 -8.97 -2.45 14.43
N PHE A 22 -9.29 -1.17 14.22
CA PHE A 22 -8.26 -0.15 13.97
C PHE A 22 -7.30 -0.02 15.15
N LEU A 23 -7.82 0.12 16.38
CA LEU A 23 -6.99 0.22 17.59
C LEU A 23 -6.14 -1.05 17.80
N GLY A 24 -6.74 -2.23 17.66
CA GLY A 24 -6.01 -3.49 17.78
C GLY A 24 -4.90 -3.63 16.74
N THR A 25 -5.17 -3.25 15.50
CA THR A 25 -4.18 -3.27 14.41
C THR A 25 -3.07 -2.25 14.66
N ALA A 26 -3.41 -1.03 15.12
CA ALA A 26 -2.45 0.01 15.43
C ALA A 26 -1.49 -0.40 16.54
N VAL A 27 -2.00 -1.01 17.61
CA VAL A 27 -1.16 -1.53 18.71
C VAL A 27 -0.31 -2.71 18.24
N GLY A 28 -0.91 -3.68 17.54
CA GLY A 28 -0.19 -4.86 17.03
C GLY A 28 0.94 -4.51 16.07
N MET A 29 0.67 -3.65 15.09
CA MET A 29 1.71 -3.14 14.18
C MET A 29 2.69 -2.21 14.86
N GLY A 30 2.27 -1.45 15.88
CA GLY A 30 3.14 -0.64 16.70
C GLY A 30 4.26 -1.46 17.34
N PHE A 31 3.92 -2.60 17.96
CA PHE A 31 4.93 -3.51 18.53
C PHE A 31 5.84 -4.12 17.46
N ALA A 32 5.30 -4.52 16.31
CA ALA A 32 6.10 -5.05 15.21
C ALA A 32 7.11 -4.00 14.69
N ILE A 33 6.68 -2.75 14.52
CA ILE A 33 7.53 -1.64 14.10
C ILE A 33 8.57 -1.32 15.16
N ALA A 34 8.21 -1.34 16.45
CA ALA A 34 9.16 -1.11 17.55
C ALA A 34 10.28 -2.17 17.55
N SER A 35 9.94 -3.45 17.39
CA SER A 35 10.94 -4.53 17.27
C SER A 35 11.85 -4.34 16.06
N MET A 36 11.31 -3.93 14.91
CA MET A 36 12.14 -3.59 13.74
C MET A 36 13.03 -2.37 13.98
N ALA A 37 12.57 -1.38 14.73
CA ALA A 37 13.35 -0.20 15.07
C ALA A 37 14.56 -0.55 15.95
N GLU A 38 14.42 -1.51 16.87
CA GLU A 38 15.55 -2.02 17.66
C GLU A 38 16.59 -2.73 16.77
N MET A 39 16.15 -3.56 15.83
CA MET A 39 17.07 -4.19 14.87
C MET A 39 17.77 -3.15 13.98
N ALA A 40 17.04 -2.13 13.54
CA ALA A 40 17.59 -1.05 12.73
C ALA A 40 18.62 -0.19 13.49
N SER A 41 18.46 -0.03 14.81
CA SER A 41 19.42 0.72 15.65
C SER A 41 20.71 -0.07 15.91
N MET A 42 20.61 -1.39 16.05
CA MET A 42 21.78 -2.27 16.24
C MET A 42 22.56 -2.50 14.94
N ALA A 43 21.87 -2.70 13.82
CA ALA A 43 22.47 -3.05 12.55
C ALA A 43 21.80 -2.28 11.39
N PRO A 44 22.20 -1.02 11.14
CA PRO A 44 21.68 -0.24 10.02
C PRO A 44 22.23 -0.80 8.70
N THR A 45 21.52 -1.76 8.11
CA THR A 45 21.93 -2.43 6.87
C THR A 45 20.96 -2.11 5.75
N SER A 46 21.48 -1.93 4.54
CA SER A 46 20.68 -1.72 3.33
C SER A 46 19.94 -2.99 2.87
N GLY A 47 20.26 -4.14 3.45
CA GLY A 47 19.62 -5.44 3.18
C GLY A 47 18.26 -5.64 3.88
N GLY A 48 17.86 -4.75 4.78
CA GLY A 48 16.53 -4.81 5.40
C GLY A 48 16.23 -6.10 6.18
N GLN A 49 14.95 -6.46 6.26
CA GLN A 49 14.46 -7.52 7.15
C GLN A 49 15.11 -8.90 6.94
N TYR A 50 15.34 -9.33 5.69
CA TYR A 50 15.94 -10.64 5.42
C TYR A 50 17.41 -10.72 5.88
N HIS A 51 18.11 -9.58 5.88
CA HIS A 51 19.50 -9.49 6.33
C HIS A 51 19.58 -9.53 7.87
N TRP A 52 18.67 -8.85 8.57
CA TRP A 52 18.55 -8.99 10.02
C TRP A 52 18.26 -10.43 10.44
N VAL A 53 17.43 -11.14 9.69
CA VAL A 53 17.15 -12.55 9.94
C VAL A 53 18.39 -13.42 9.73
N SER A 54 19.23 -13.13 8.73
CA SER A 54 20.49 -13.87 8.58
C SER A 54 21.49 -13.60 9.71
N GLU A 55 21.46 -12.41 10.30
CA GLU A 55 22.41 -12.00 11.35
C GLU A 55 21.99 -12.52 12.75
N PHE A 56 20.69 -12.46 13.06
CA PHE A 56 20.18 -12.76 14.40
C PHE A 56 19.57 -14.16 14.56
N ALA A 57 19.31 -14.90 13.47
CA ALA A 57 18.74 -16.23 13.57
C ALA A 57 19.78 -17.31 13.95
N PRO A 58 19.34 -18.42 14.59
CA PRO A 58 20.22 -19.55 14.91
C PRO A 58 20.92 -20.09 13.66
N ARG A 59 22.21 -20.42 13.76
CA ARG A 59 23.09 -20.78 12.63
C ARG A 59 22.55 -21.95 11.78
N GLU A 60 21.81 -22.86 12.38
CA GLU A 60 21.21 -24.03 11.72
C GLU A 60 20.05 -23.64 10.78
N HIS A 61 19.31 -22.58 11.10
CA HIS A 61 18.08 -22.19 10.40
C HIS A 61 18.20 -20.84 9.65
N GLN A 62 19.30 -20.11 9.84
CA GLN A 62 19.53 -18.76 9.31
C GLN A 62 19.22 -18.63 7.81
N ARG A 63 19.65 -19.60 6.99
CA ARG A 63 19.47 -19.55 5.53
C ARG A 63 18.00 -19.70 5.17
N PHE A 64 17.36 -20.72 5.72
CA PHE A 64 15.95 -21.01 5.42
C PHE A 64 15.05 -19.85 5.87
N LEU A 65 15.21 -19.36 7.11
CA LEU A 65 14.43 -18.26 7.64
C LEU A 65 14.63 -16.96 6.85
N SER A 66 15.88 -16.64 6.48
CA SER A 66 16.19 -15.46 5.66
C SER A 66 15.53 -15.56 4.28
N TYR A 67 15.56 -16.73 3.63
CA TYR A 67 14.87 -16.95 2.35
C TYR A 67 13.35 -16.79 2.46
N VAL A 68 12.74 -17.36 3.50
CA VAL A 68 11.28 -17.24 3.72
C VAL A 68 10.89 -15.78 3.91
N VAL A 69 11.62 -15.04 4.76
CA VAL A 69 11.34 -13.61 4.99
C VAL A 69 11.56 -12.77 3.72
N GLY A 70 12.62 -13.05 2.96
CA GLY A 70 12.86 -12.41 1.67
C GLY A 70 11.72 -12.66 0.68
N TRP A 71 11.28 -13.90 0.52
CA TRP A 71 10.16 -14.25 -0.35
C TRP A 71 8.84 -13.61 0.09
N LEU A 72 8.53 -13.62 1.38
CA LEU A 72 7.34 -12.96 1.92
C LEU A 72 7.37 -11.45 1.67
N CYS A 73 8.53 -10.81 1.80
CA CYS A 73 8.69 -9.40 1.49
C CYS A 73 8.42 -9.11 0.01
N VAL A 74 8.99 -9.90 -0.90
CA VAL A 74 8.74 -9.76 -2.35
C VAL A 74 7.25 -9.95 -2.66
N LEU A 75 6.61 -10.99 -2.15
CA LEU A 75 5.17 -11.22 -2.34
C LEU A 75 4.32 -10.08 -1.78
N GLY A 76 4.69 -9.53 -0.62
CA GLY A 76 4.06 -8.35 -0.04
C GLY A 76 4.12 -7.14 -0.97
N TRP A 77 5.27 -6.86 -1.56
CA TRP A 77 5.41 -5.77 -2.54
C TRP A 77 4.63 -6.00 -3.82
N GLN A 78 4.64 -7.23 -4.36
CA GLN A 78 3.89 -7.56 -5.58
C GLN A 78 2.38 -7.41 -5.38
N THR A 79 1.86 -7.95 -4.27
CA THR A 79 0.44 -7.82 -3.91
C THR A 79 0.05 -6.39 -3.59
N GLY A 80 0.95 -5.61 -2.98
CA GLY A 80 0.76 -4.18 -2.72
C GLY A 80 0.55 -3.39 -4.00
N ILE A 81 1.43 -3.55 -5.00
CA ILE A 81 1.31 -2.87 -6.30
C ILE A 81 0.01 -3.26 -7.01
N ALA A 82 -0.33 -4.55 -7.02
CA ALA A 82 -1.57 -5.05 -7.62
C ALA A 82 -2.82 -4.44 -6.96
N SER A 83 -2.83 -4.34 -5.63
CA SER A 83 -3.94 -3.73 -4.87
C SER A 83 -4.11 -2.25 -5.19
N VAL A 84 -3.01 -1.48 -5.24
CA VAL A 84 -3.06 -0.05 -5.58
C VAL A 84 -3.53 0.17 -7.02
N ALA A 85 -3.05 -0.65 -7.97
CA ALA A 85 -3.49 -0.59 -9.37
C ALA A 85 -4.98 -0.94 -9.50
N PHE A 86 -5.46 -1.92 -8.74
CA PHE A 86 -6.89 -2.28 -8.66
C PHE A 86 -7.74 -1.10 -8.20
N LEU A 87 -7.36 -0.46 -7.09
CA LEU A 87 -8.07 0.70 -6.56
C LEU A 87 -8.08 1.85 -7.56
N ALA A 88 -6.92 2.21 -8.12
CA ALA A 88 -6.80 3.30 -9.08
C ALA A 88 -7.60 3.05 -10.36
N GLY A 89 -7.51 1.85 -10.95
CA GLY A 89 -8.30 1.45 -12.11
C GLY A 89 -9.81 1.53 -11.84
N GLY A 90 -10.24 1.09 -10.66
CA GLY A 90 -11.63 1.20 -10.23
C GLY A 90 -12.11 2.65 -10.07
N GLN A 91 -11.27 3.55 -9.53
CA GLN A 91 -11.61 4.98 -9.45
C GLN A 91 -11.74 5.61 -10.85
N ILE A 92 -10.84 5.30 -11.77
CA ILE A 92 -10.90 5.79 -13.16
C ILE A 92 -12.19 5.32 -13.84
N GLN A 93 -12.54 4.03 -13.69
CA GLN A 93 -13.78 3.51 -14.25
C GLN A 93 -15.02 4.16 -13.63
N GLY A 94 -14.99 4.43 -12.32
CA GLY A 94 -16.05 5.18 -11.64
C GLY A 94 -16.26 6.58 -12.24
N LEU A 95 -15.17 7.28 -12.55
CA LEU A 95 -15.23 8.59 -13.22
C LEU A 95 -15.81 8.49 -14.64
N ILE A 96 -15.48 7.44 -15.39
CA ILE A 96 -16.02 7.21 -16.75
C ILE A 96 -17.54 7.02 -16.68
N ILE A 97 -18.03 6.22 -15.74
CA ILE A 97 -19.48 5.99 -15.54
C ILE A 97 -20.20 7.30 -15.20
N LEU A 98 -19.59 8.14 -14.34
CA LEU A 98 -20.17 9.42 -13.95
C LEU A 98 -20.22 10.45 -15.08
N ASN A 99 -19.29 10.40 -16.04
CA ASN A 99 -19.20 11.37 -17.12
C ASN A 99 -19.91 10.93 -18.40
N ASN A 100 -20.09 9.62 -18.61
CA ASN A 100 -20.71 9.06 -19.81
C ASN A 100 -21.89 8.15 -19.48
N ASN A 101 -23.10 8.67 -19.67
CA ASN A 101 -24.35 7.95 -19.41
C ASN A 101 -24.58 6.72 -20.32
N ASN A 102 -23.86 6.60 -21.44
CA ASN A 102 -23.97 5.47 -22.38
C ASN A 102 -22.92 4.38 -22.12
N TYR A 103 -22.04 4.55 -21.14
CA TYR A 103 -20.99 3.59 -20.85
C TYR A 103 -21.53 2.37 -20.10
N VAL A 104 -21.41 1.19 -20.70
CA VAL A 104 -21.76 -0.08 -20.05
C VAL A 104 -20.47 -0.71 -19.49
N PRO A 105 -20.33 -0.83 -18.15
CA PRO A 105 -19.14 -1.39 -17.55
C PRO A 105 -19.08 -2.91 -17.75
N GLU A 106 -18.14 -3.37 -18.57
CA GLU A 106 -17.80 -4.78 -18.72
C GLU A 106 -16.56 -5.17 -17.89
N ARG A 107 -16.48 -6.44 -17.49
CA ARG A 107 -15.41 -6.93 -16.59
C ARG A 107 -14.01 -6.73 -17.16
N TRP A 108 -13.86 -6.84 -18.48
CA TRP A 108 -12.56 -6.66 -19.14
C TRP A 108 -12.11 -5.20 -19.18
N HIS A 109 -13.03 -4.23 -19.17
CA HIS A 109 -12.67 -2.81 -19.07
C HIS A 109 -11.88 -2.54 -17.79
N SER A 110 -12.35 -3.07 -16.66
CA SER A 110 -11.67 -2.94 -15.36
C SER A 110 -10.27 -3.56 -15.41
N THR A 111 -10.14 -4.77 -15.97
CA THR A 111 -8.84 -5.44 -16.08
C THR A 111 -7.85 -4.65 -16.95
N LEU A 112 -8.29 -4.12 -18.09
CA LEU A 112 -7.41 -3.31 -18.95
C LEU A 112 -6.96 -2.02 -18.27
N LEU A 113 -7.85 -1.35 -17.53
CA LEU A 113 -7.49 -0.16 -16.77
C LEU A 113 -6.44 -0.46 -15.69
N ILE A 114 -6.58 -1.59 -15.00
CA ILE A 114 -5.60 -2.04 -13.99
C ILE A 114 -4.24 -2.30 -14.64
N VAL A 115 -4.21 -3.03 -15.77
CA VAL A 115 -2.98 -3.31 -16.52
C VAL A 115 -2.34 -2.01 -17.03
N ALA A 116 -3.14 -1.06 -17.51
CA ALA A 116 -2.67 0.23 -17.96
C ALA A 116 -2.03 1.05 -16.83
N VAL A 117 -2.69 1.11 -15.66
CA VAL A 117 -2.15 1.80 -14.48
C VAL A 117 -0.86 1.15 -13.99
N ALA A 118 -0.81 -0.18 -13.91
CA ALA A 118 0.40 -0.90 -13.49
C ALA A 118 1.56 -0.67 -14.48
N SER A 119 1.29 -0.74 -15.79
CA SER A 119 2.30 -0.50 -16.83
C SER A 119 2.82 0.93 -16.80
N PHE A 120 1.93 1.90 -16.59
CA PHE A 120 2.31 3.31 -16.42
C PHE A 120 3.18 3.51 -15.18
N ALA A 121 2.82 2.90 -14.05
CA ALA A 121 3.60 2.97 -12.82
C ALA A 121 5.02 2.39 -13.00
N ILE A 122 5.15 1.26 -13.70
CA ILE A 122 6.45 0.63 -14.02
C ILE A 122 7.30 1.56 -14.90
N LEU A 123 6.71 2.11 -15.97
CA LEU A 123 7.39 3.06 -16.86
C LEU A 123 7.87 4.30 -16.10
N PHE A 124 6.99 4.87 -15.27
CA PHE A 124 7.29 6.05 -14.48
C PHE A 124 8.41 5.78 -13.46
N ASN A 125 8.34 4.65 -12.75
CA ASN A 125 9.35 4.27 -11.77
C ASN A 125 10.71 4.01 -12.44
N THR A 126 10.71 3.39 -13.63
CA THR A 126 11.94 3.07 -14.37
C THR A 126 12.60 4.31 -14.98
N LEU A 127 11.82 5.22 -15.59
CA LEU A 127 12.35 6.38 -16.32
C LEU A 127 12.53 7.63 -15.46
N LEU A 128 11.68 7.81 -14.44
CA LEU A 128 11.61 9.04 -13.63
C LEU A 128 12.01 8.84 -12.16
N ALA A 129 12.70 7.74 -11.83
CA ALA A 129 13.17 7.43 -10.47
C ALA A 129 13.82 8.64 -9.76
N ARG A 130 14.60 9.45 -10.48
CA ARG A 130 15.28 10.62 -9.91
C ARG A 130 14.33 11.77 -9.54
N LYS A 131 13.16 11.88 -10.17
CA LYS A 131 12.13 12.89 -9.87
C LYS A 131 11.07 12.40 -8.89
N LEU A 132 11.11 11.12 -8.50
CA LEU A 132 10.17 10.52 -7.56
C LEU A 132 10.02 11.32 -6.25
N PRO A 133 11.10 11.82 -5.61
CA PRO A 133 10.97 12.56 -4.35
C PRO A 133 10.15 13.84 -4.47
N LEU A 134 10.23 14.55 -5.62
CA LEU A 134 9.44 15.76 -5.87
C LEU A 134 7.97 15.43 -6.08
N VAL A 135 7.69 14.33 -6.78
CA VAL A 135 6.31 13.87 -7.01
C VAL A 135 5.68 13.41 -5.70
N GLU A 136 6.40 12.66 -4.87
CA GLU A 136 5.95 12.25 -3.54
C GLU A 136 5.62 13.46 -2.65
N ALA A 137 6.51 14.46 -2.60
CA ALA A 137 6.26 15.68 -1.84
C ALA A 137 4.99 16.41 -2.33
N THR A 138 4.81 16.50 -3.65
CA THR A 138 3.62 17.14 -4.25
C THR A 138 2.35 16.36 -3.92
N VAL A 139 2.39 15.04 -4.02
CA VAL A 139 1.26 14.16 -3.70
C VAL A 139 0.90 14.25 -2.21
N LEU A 140 1.89 14.32 -1.32
CA LEU A 140 1.67 14.51 0.11
C LEU A 140 0.92 15.82 0.40
N VAL A 141 1.39 16.92 -0.20
CA VAL A 141 0.73 18.24 -0.06
C VAL A 141 -0.72 18.17 -0.56
N LEU A 142 -0.96 17.59 -1.73
CA LEU A 142 -2.31 17.40 -2.27
C LEU A 142 -3.20 16.54 -1.36
N HIS A 143 -2.66 15.51 -0.73
CA HIS A 143 -3.40 14.66 0.21
C HIS A 143 -3.81 15.42 1.47
N ILE A 144 -2.90 16.22 2.05
CA ILE A 144 -3.19 17.03 3.23
C ILE A 144 -4.30 18.05 2.92
N PHE A 145 -4.18 18.77 1.80
CA PHE A 145 -5.21 19.73 1.37
C PHE A 145 -6.56 19.05 1.10
N SER A 146 -6.55 17.92 0.40
CA SER A 146 -7.77 17.15 0.10
C SER A 146 -8.45 16.64 1.37
N PHE A 147 -7.66 16.22 2.37
CA PHE A 147 -8.19 15.80 3.67
C PHE A 147 -8.88 16.96 4.41
N ILE A 148 -8.23 18.13 4.49
CA ILE A 148 -8.80 19.32 5.14
C ILE A 148 -10.07 19.79 4.43
N ALA A 149 -10.06 19.78 3.09
CA ALA A 149 -11.21 20.18 2.28
C ALA A 149 -12.41 19.26 2.53
N ILE A 150 -12.22 17.93 2.52
CA ILE A 150 -13.28 16.97 2.84
C ILE A 150 -13.79 17.18 4.26
N PHE A 151 -12.91 17.36 5.24
CA PHE A 151 -13.30 17.58 6.64
C PHE A 151 -14.10 18.87 6.85
N THR A 152 -13.88 19.90 6.04
CA THR A 152 -14.58 21.19 6.17
C THR A 152 -15.94 21.19 5.46
N ILE A 153 -16.08 20.42 4.37
CA ILE A 153 -17.30 20.33 3.57
C ILE A 153 -18.31 19.34 4.16
N MET A 154 -17.82 18.30 4.85
CA MET A 154 -18.62 17.26 5.50
C MET A 154 -19.08 17.69 6.90
#